data_AF-A0A109JSR0-F1
#
_entry.id   AF-A0A109JSR0-F1
#
_cell.length_a   1.000
_cell.length_b   1.000
_cell.length_c   1.000
_cell.angle_alpha   90.00
_cell.angle_beta   90.00
_cell.angle_gamma   90.00
#
_symmetry.space_group_name_H-M   'P 1'
#
loop_
_entity.id
_entity.type
_entity.pdbx_description
1 polymer ?
#
loop_
_entity_poly.entity_id
_entity_poly.type
_entity_poly.pdbx_seq_one_letter_code
_entity_poly.pdbx_strand_id
1 'polypeptide(L)' 'MTKQEIDDLLAKPTITPDELFRSKVLPLSRNGIYEAINRGEIAVMPIGKKKAIITAPLRKQLGL' A
#
# COMPACT_ATOMS: atom_id res chain seq x y z
N MET A 1 -3.33 -13.42 4.13
CA MET A 1 -3.23 -13.58 2.68
C MET A 1 -2.15 -14.60 2.39
N THR A 2 -2.37 -15.43 1.39
CA THR A 2 -1.34 -16.28 0.79
C THR A 2 -0.38 -15.41 -0.04
N LYS A 3 0.78 -15.94 -0.41
CA LYS A 3 1.76 -15.24 -1.25
C LYS A 3 1.15 -14.80 -2.58
N GLN A 4 0.38 -15.67 -3.21
CA GLN A 4 -0.31 -15.40 -4.48
C GLN A 4 -1.26 -14.19 -4.38
N GLU A 5 -2.05 -14.11 -3.31
CA GLU A 5 -2.98 -12.99 -3.09
C GLU A 5 -2.27 -11.64 -2.91
N ILE A 6 -1.06 -11.66 -2.33
CA ILE A 6 -0.23 -10.45 -2.18
C ILE A 6 0.32 -10.02 -3.53
N ASP A 7 0.83 -10.97 -4.32
CA ASP A 7 1.37 -10.70 -5.66
C ASP A 7 0.27 -10.13 -6.58
N ASP A 8 -0.93 -10.71 -6.55
CA ASP A 8 -2.09 -10.23 -7.30
C ASP A 8 -2.54 -8.82 -6.82
N LEU A 9 -2.44 -8.55 -5.52
CA LEU A 9 -2.77 -7.24 -4.95
C LEU A 9 -1.76 -6.18 -5.39
N LEU A 10 -0.45 -6.49 -5.33
CA LEU A 10 0.63 -5.60 -5.73
C LEU A 10 0.77 -5.47 -7.26
N ALA A 11 0.17 -6.38 -8.03
CA ALA A 11 0.08 -6.26 -9.49
C ALA A 11 -0.86 -5.12 -9.92
N LYS A 12 -1.87 -4.77 -9.12
CA LYS A 12 -2.76 -3.63 -9.39
C LYS A 12 -1.94 -2.33 -9.41
N PRO A 13 -2.28 -1.34 -10.25
CA PRO A 13 -1.55 -0.07 -10.30
C PRO A 13 -1.71 0.76 -9.02
N THR A 14 -2.85 0.61 -8.34
CA THR A 14 -3.14 1.27 -7.07
C THR A 14 -3.91 0.37 -6.13
N ILE A 15 -3.69 0.55 -4.82
CA ILE A 15 -4.43 -0.13 -3.75
C ILE A 15 -4.91 0.86 -2.69
N THR A 16 -5.87 0.48 -1.88
CA THR A 16 -6.33 1.28 -0.75
C THR A 16 -5.45 1.07 0.49
N PRO A 17 -5.41 2.02 1.45
CA PRO A 17 -4.74 1.82 2.74
C PRO A 17 -5.27 0.61 3.51
N ASP A 18 -6.56 0.29 3.35
CA ASP A 18 -7.17 -0.87 4.00
C ASP A 18 -6.71 -2.20 3.39
N GLU A 19 -6.60 -2.27 2.06
CA GLU A 19 -6.02 -3.42 1.36
C GLU A 19 -4.55 -3.62 1.75
N LEU A 20 -3.76 -2.55 1.82
CA LEU A 20 -2.37 -2.63 2.26
C LEU A 20 -2.27 -3.16 3.70
N PHE A 21 -3.13 -2.68 4.61
CA PHE A 21 -3.18 -3.17 5.99
C PHE A 21 -3.50 -4.67 6.06
N ARG A 22 -4.52 -5.13 5.30
CA ARG A 22 -4.93 -6.54 5.28
C ARG A 22 -3.88 -7.46 4.67
N SER A 23 -3.08 -6.94 3.73
CA SER A 23 -2.00 -7.69 3.10
C SER A 23 -0.89 -8.09 4.06
N LYS A 24 -0.71 -7.34 5.16
CA LYS A 24 0.40 -7.48 6.13
C LYS A 24 1.78 -7.47 5.47
N VAL A 25 1.89 -6.87 4.28
CA VAL A 25 3.15 -6.71 3.55
C VAL A 25 4.11 -5.81 4.31
N LEU A 26 3.60 -4.75 4.91
CA LEU A 26 4.35 -3.89 5.81
C LEU A 26 4.02 -4.27 7.27
N PRO A 27 5.02 -4.33 8.17
CA PRO A 27 4.81 -4.56 9.60
C PRO A 27 4.29 -3.29 10.30
N LEU A 28 3.27 -2.65 9.72
CA LEU A 28 2.67 -1.41 10.21
C LEU A 28 1.23 -1.66 10.66
N SER A 29 0.83 -0.96 11.73
CA SER A 29 -0.58 -0.85 12.09
C SER A 29 -1.33 -0.04 11.03
N ARG A 30 -2.67 -0.12 11.03
CA ARG A 30 -3.50 0.72 10.16
C ARG A 30 -3.17 2.20 10.31
N ASN A 31 -3.00 2.67 11.55
CA ASN A 31 -2.61 4.05 11.82
C ASN A 31 -1.18 4.34 11.33
N GLY A 32 -0.25 3.40 11.51
CA GLY A 32 1.11 3.51 10.98
C GLY A 32 1.15 3.70 9.46
N ILE A 33 0.25 3.04 8.72
CA ILE A 33 0.12 3.26 7.26
C ILE A 33 -0.33 4.70 6.98
N TYR A 34 -1.33 5.22 7.69
CA TYR A 34 -1.78 6.60 7.51
C TYR A 34 -0.70 7.62 7.90
N GLU A 35 0.08 7.36 8.94
CA GLU A 35 1.22 8.18 9.33
C GLU A 35 2.31 8.18 8.27
N ALA A 36 2.70 7.01 7.75
CA ALA A 36 3.69 6.89 6.68
C ALA A 36 3.24 7.62 5.40
N ILE A 37 1.94 7.56 5.07
CA ILE A 37 1.36 8.36 3.99
C ILE A 37 1.49 9.87 4.28
N ASN A 38 1.16 10.31 5.49
CA ASN A 38 1.23 11.72 5.86
C ASN A 38 2.67 12.25 5.90
N ARG A 39 3.65 11.39 6.21
CA ARG A 39 5.10 11.69 6.17
C ARG A 39 5.67 11.66 4.74
N GLY A 40 4.92 11.17 3.76
CA GLY A 40 5.37 11.02 2.37
C GLY A 40 6.25 9.79 2.11
N GLU A 41 6.34 8.86 3.06
CA GLU A 41 7.10 7.60 2.92
C GLU A 41 6.39 6.61 1.98
N ILE A 42 5.05 6.69 1.93
CA ILE A 42 4.20 5.92 1.01
C ILE A 42 3.62 6.85 -0.04
N ALA A 43 3.93 6.59 -1.31
CA ALA A 43 3.42 7.34 -2.44
C ALA A 43 1.90 7.13 -2.60
N VAL A 44 1.14 8.22 -2.56
CA VAL A 44 -0.32 8.19 -2.73
C VAL A 44 -0.79 9.21 -3.75
N MET A 45 -1.85 8.86 -4.45
CA MET A 45 -2.63 9.74 -5.30
C MET A 45 -4.03 9.93 -4.68
N PRO A 46 -4.46 11.17 -4.40
CA PRO A 46 -5.83 11.42 -3.97
C PRO A 46 -6.78 11.24 -5.15
N ILE A 47 -7.82 10.43 -4.98
CA ILE A 47 -8.91 10.24 -5.95
C ILE A 47 -10.21 10.63 -5.27
N GLY A 48 -10.63 11.89 -5.46
CA GLY A 48 -11.73 12.48 -4.72
C GLY A 48 -11.47 12.46 -3.21
N LYS A 49 -12.34 11.78 -2.44
CA LYS A 49 -12.19 11.63 -0.98
C LYS A 49 -11.34 10.42 -0.55
N LYS A 50 -10.85 9.62 -1.51
CA LYS A 50 -10.10 8.38 -1.23
C LYS A 50 -8.60 8.58 -1.45
N LYS A 51 -7.79 7.88 -0.65
CA LYS A 51 -6.34 7.77 -0.85
C LYS A 51 -6.07 6.49 -1.66
N ALA A 52 -5.42 6.62 -2.82
CA ALA A 52 -4.98 5.48 -3.61
C ALA A 52 -3.45 5.37 -3.51
N ILE A 53 -2.95 4.30 -2.92
CA ILE A 53 -1.53 4.00 -2.78
C ILE A 53 -1.00 3.50 -4.11
N ILE A 54 0.07 4.11 -4.61
CA ILE A 54 0.70 3.70 -5.86
C ILE A 54 1.57 2.49 -5.57
N THR A 55 1.30 1.36 -6.21
CA THR A 55 1.99 0.09 -5.89
C THR A 55 3.38 0.01 -6.50
N ALA A 56 3.67 0.71 -7.60
CA ALA A 56 4.97 0.65 -8.25
C ALA A 56 6.14 1.12 -7.34
N PRO A 57 6.05 2.28 -6.66
CA PRO A 57 7.05 2.68 -5.65
C PRO A 57 7.13 1.69 -4.48
N LEU A 58 5.99 1.15 -4.05
CA LEU A 58 5.91 0.21 -2.94
C LEU A 58 6.62 -1.11 -3.27
N ARG A 59 6.41 -1.68 -4.47
CA ARG A 59 7.12 -2.87 -4.96
C ARG A 59 8.63 -2.65 -4.98
N LYS A 60 9.06 -1.50 -5.50
CA LYS A 60 10.49 -1.11 -5.51
C LYS A 60 11.09 -1.05 -4.10
N GLN A 61 10.35 -0.52 -3.11
CA GLN A 61 10.79 -0.50 -1.70
C GLN A 61 10.89 -1.91 -1.10
N LEU A 62 10.07 -2.85 -1.57
CA LEU A 62 10.05 -4.24 -1.12
C LEU A 62 11.02 -5.16 -1.87
N GLY A 63 11.71 -4.64 -2.90
CA GLY A 63 12.61 -5.43 -3.75
C GLY A 63 11.90 -6.37 -4.74
N LEU A 64 10.65 -6.04 -5.11
CA LEU A 64 9.81 -6.76 -6.09
C LEU A 64 9.77 -6.05 -7.45
#